data_AF-A0A1Y3X824-F1
#
_entry.id   AF-A0A1Y3X824-F1
#
_cell.length_a   1.000
_cell.length_b   1.000
_cell.length_c   1.000
_cell.angle_alpha   90.00
_cell.angle_beta   90.00
_cell.angle_gamma   90.00
#
_symmetry.space_group_name_H-M   'P 1'
#
loop_
_entity.id
_entity.type
_entity.pdbx_description
1 polymer ?
#
loop_
_entity_poly.entity_id
_entity_poly.type
_entity_poly.pdbx_seq_one_letter_code
_entity_poly.pdbx_strand_id
1 'polypeptide(L)'
;MKKSAFIKKIAEAVIESIREEHFEIPYLRQIAAAQEYLNANRNADLSHVKCLLRWIMPKEYHDEIDKLHEREDPQFVCIINGGQNLIAPNAQQAEQNIQDSTPEK
;
A
#
# COMPACT_ATOMS: atom_id res chain seq x y z
N MET A 1 36.59 33.45 26.13
CA MET A 1 35.42 33.40 25.21
C MET A 1 35.06 32.01 24.66
N LYS A 2 35.85 30.95 24.85
CA LYS A 2 35.58 29.61 24.26
C LYS A 2 34.43 28.80 24.89
N LYS A 3 34.09 29.03 26.17
CA LYS A 3 33.02 28.31 26.89
C LYS A 3 31.64 28.52 26.28
N SER A 4 31.32 29.72 25.79
CA SER A 4 30.01 30.06 25.24
C SER A 4 29.73 29.32 23.93
N ALA A 5 30.71 29.21 23.03
CA ALA A 5 30.56 28.47 21.78
C ALA A 5 30.40 26.97 21.99
N PHE A 6 31.08 26.40 22.99
CA PHE A 6 30.97 24.98 23.33
C PHE A 6 29.57 24.63 23.89
N ILE A 7 29.04 25.47 24.78
CA ILE A 7 27.69 25.30 25.33
C ILE A 7 26.64 25.40 24.21
N LYS A 8 26.80 26.34 23.27
CA LYS A 8 25.90 26.49 22.13
C LYS A 8 25.87 25.23 21.25
N LYS A 9 27.05 24.67 20.96
CA LYS A 9 27.19 23.45 20.15
C LYS A 9 26.57 22.21 20.81
N ILE A 10 26.67 22.11 22.15
CA ILE A 10 26.00 21.06 22.91
C ILE A 10 24.48 21.25 22.87
N ALA A 11 23.98 22.47 23.05
CA ALA A 11 22.55 22.75 23.00
C ALA A 11 21.95 22.41 21.63
N GLU A 12 22.61 22.78 20.53
CA GLU A 12 22.18 22.42 19.17
C GLU A 12 22.15 20.89 18.96
N ALA A 13 23.18 20.16 19.42
CA ALA A 13 23.21 18.70 19.30
C ALA A 13 22.12 18.00 20.13
N VAL A 14 21.82 18.50 21.33
CA VAL A 14 20.74 17.96 22.17
C VAL A 14 19.37 18.24 21.57
N ILE A 15 19.17 19.43 21.01
CA ILE A 15 17.92 19.78 20.31
C ILE A 15 17.70 18.88 19.09
N GLU A 16 18.75 18.63 18.30
CA GLU A 16 18.64 17.77 17.12
C GLU A 16 18.36 16.31 17.51
N SER A 17 19.03 15.81 18.57
CA SER A 17 18.79 14.47 19.10
C SER A 17 17.36 14.27 19.62
N ILE A 18 16.79 15.27 20.31
CA ILE A 18 15.38 15.23 20.77
C ILE A 18 14.42 15.29 19.57
N ARG A 19 14.78 16.03 18.52
CA ARG A 19 13.97 16.18 17.32
C ARG A 19 13.91 14.87 16.52
N GLU A 20 15.04 14.17 16.37
CA GLU A 20 15.11 12.86 15.71
C GLU A 20 14.26 11.81 16.44
N GLU A 21 14.34 11.72 17.78
CA GLU A 21 13.57 10.71 18.54
C GLU A 21 12.05 10.94 18.52
N HIS A 22 11.59 12.20 18.45
CA HIS A 22 10.16 12.53 18.56
C HIS A 22 9.43 12.75 17.24
N PHE A 23 10.11 13.07 16.13
CA PHE A 23 9.45 13.33 14.84
C PHE A 23 9.51 12.18 13.85
N GLU A 24 10.51 11.29 13.91
CA GLU A 24 10.60 10.24 12.89
C GLU A 24 9.58 9.10 13.10
N ILE A 25 9.38 8.72 14.36
CA ILE A 25 8.45 7.67 14.76
C ILE A 25 6.97 7.98 14.41
N PRO A 26 6.43 9.20 14.60
CA PRO A 26 5.03 9.47 14.30
C PRO A 26 4.70 9.42 12.79
N TYR A 27 5.58 9.90 11.90
CA TYR A 27 5.27 9.91 10.47
C TYR A 27 5.26 8.51 9.86
N LEU A 28 6.23 7.65 10.21
CA LEU A 28 6.23 6.26 9.77
C LEU A 28 4.99 5.50 10.27
N ARG A 29 4.55 5.76 11.51
CA ARG A 29 3.30 5.19 12.04
C ARG A 29 2.07 5.69 11.27
N GLN A 30 2.03 6.96 10.89
CA GLN A 30 0.92 7.51 10.09
C GLN A 30 0.89 6.92 8.67
N ILE A 31 2.05 6.71 8.05
CA ILE A 31 2.15 6.03 6.75
C ILE A 31 1.66 4.58 6.85
N ALA A 32 2.05 3.87 7.91
CA ALA A 32 1.54 2.52 8.18
C ALA A 32 0.01 2.49 8.35
N ALA A 33 -0.54 3.42 9.12
CA ALA A 33 -1.99 3.57 9.29
C ALA A 33 -2.70 3.91 7.97
N ALA A 34 -2.06 4.69 7.09
CA ALA A 34 -2.60 4.95 5.75
C ALA A 34 -2.65 3.68 4.89
N GLN A 35 -1.65 2.80 4.98
CA GLN A 35 -1.71 1.49 4.31
C GLN A 35 -2.84 0.61 4.87
N GLU A 36 -3.04 0.60 6.19
CA GLU A 36 -4.17 -0.11 6.81
C GLU A 36 -5.51 0.43 6.31
N TYR A 37 -5.65 1.76 6.20
CA TYR A 37 -6.82 2.40 5.62
C TYR A 37 -7.06 1.97 4.16
N LEU A 38 -6.03 1.98 3.31
CA LEU A 38 -6.11 1.54 1.91
C LEU A 38 -6.51 0.06 1.80
N ASN A 39 -5.95 -0.79 2.67
CA ASN A 39 -6.28 -2.22 2.72
C ASN A 39 -7.74 -2.46 3.14
N ALA A 40 -8.26 -1.69 4.09
CA ALA A 40 -9.64 -1.81 4.57
C ALA A 40 -10.68 -1.24 3.60
N ASN A 41 -10.29 -0.26 2.77
CA ASN A 41 -11.21 0.50 1.92
C ASN A 41 -10.92 0.25 0.43
N ARG A 42 -11.67 -0.68 -0.18
CA ARG A 42 -11.49 -1.06 -1.60
C ARG A 42 -11.62 0.12 -2.57
N ASN A 43 -12.40 1.13 -2.22
CA ASN A 43 -12.67 2.30 -3.07
C ASN A 43 -11.83 3.52 -2.68
N ALA A 44 -10.86 3.37 -1.76
CA ALA A 44 -9.99 4.48 -1.39
C ALA A 44 -9.08 4.85 -2.57
N ASP A 45 -8.99 6.14 -2.86
CA ASP A 45 -8.13 6.65 -3.91
C ASP A 45 -6.69 6.78 -3.41
N LEU A 46 -5.83 5.87 -3.86
CA LEU A 46 -4.41 5.84 -3.52
C LEU A 46 -3.70 7.16 -3.86
N SER A 47 -4.01 7.76 -5.00
CA SER A 47 -3.36 8.98 -5.47
C SER A 47 -3.69 10.16 -4.57
N HIS A 48 -4.96 10.28 -4.16
CA HIS A 48 -5.37 11.31 -3.21
C HIS A 48 -4.73 11.12 -1.83
N VAL A 49 -4.64 9.89 -1.33
CA VAL A 49 -3.96 9.60 -0.05
C VAL A 49 -2.48 9.97 -0.12
N LYS A 50 -1.75 9.56 -1.18
CA LYS A 50 -0.34 9.94 -1.36
C LYS A 50 -0.17 11.46 -1.46
N CYS A 51 -1.05 12.14 -2.17
CA CYS A 51 -1.02 13.60 -2.31
C CYS A 51 -1.18 14.30 -0.96
N LEU A 52 -2.17 13.88 -0.16
CA LEU A 52 -2.42 14.43 1.18
C LEU A 52 -1.21 14.22 2.10
N LEU A 53 -0.65 13.01 2.13
CA LEU A 53 0.50 12.71 2.99
C LEU A 53 1.72 13.56 2.60
N ARG A 54 2.01 13.71 1.30
CA ARG A 54 3.08 14.61 0.81
C ARG A 54 2.85 16.08 1.13
N TRP A 55 1.59 16.50 1.33
CA TRP A 55 1.28 17.87 1.69
C TRP A 55 1.56 18.16 3.17
N ILE A 56 1.35 17.17 4.05
CA ILE A 56 1.47 17.35 5.50
C ILE A 56 2.78 16.82 6.09
N MET A 57 3.49 15.94 5.38
CA MET A 57 4.71 15.29 5.86
C MET A 57 5.99 15.91 5.26
N PRO A 58 7.13 15.81 5.96
CA PRO A 58 8.43 16.20 5.43
C PRO A 58 8.86 15.40 4.18
N LYS A 59 9.70 16.00 3.33
CA LYS A 59 10.14 15.40 2.04
C LYS A 59 10.90 14.09 2.21
N GLU A 60 11.56 13.92 3.34
CA GLU A 60 12.36 12.75 3.71
C GLU A 60 11.51 11.47 3.74
N TYR A 61 10.19 11.59 3.91
CA TYR A 61 9.25 10.46 3.93
C TYR A 61 8.54 10.23 2.60
N HIS A 62 8.79 11.05 1.56
CA HIS A 62 8.09 10.89 0.28
C HIS A 62 8.36 9.53 -0.36
N ASP A 63 9.58 9.01 -0.21
CA ASP A 63 9.94 7.67 -0.70
C ASP A 63 9.15 6.57 0.03
N GLU A 64 8.88 6.72 1.33
CA GLU A 64 8.03 5.79 2.09
C GLU A 64 6.55 5.92 1.70
N ILE A 65 6.07 7.14 1.46
CA ILE A 65 4.70 7.38 0.93
C ILE A 65 4.53 6.72 -0.44
N ASP A 66 5.58 6.70 -1.27
CA ASP A 66 5.53 6.09 -2.59
C ASP A 66 5.38 4.57 -2.57
N LYS A 67 5.79 3.92 -1.47
CA LYS A 67 5.60 2.47 -1.26
C LYS A 67 4.15 2.09 -0.97
N LEU A 68 3.27 3.04 -0.62
CA LEU A 68 1.86 2.75 -0.44
C LEU A 68 1.27 2.19 -1.73
N HIS A 69 0.39 1.20 -1.58
CA HIS A 69 -0.24 0.52 -2.70
C HIS A 69 -1.73 0.29 -2.44
N GLU A 70 -2.48 0.05 -3.52
CA GLU A 70 -3.87 -0.38 -3.42
C GLU A 70 -3.94 -1.73 -2.71
N ARG A 71 -5.10 -2.03 -2.13
CA ARG A 71 -5.34 -3.33 -1.53
C ARG A 71 -4.99 -4.43 -2.54
N GLU A 72 -4.08 -5.33 -2.15
CA GLU A 72 -3.86 -6.56 -2.89
C GLU A 72 -5.09 -7.44 -2.71
N ASP A 73 -5.89 -7.60 -3.78
CA ASP A 73 -6.92 -8.62 -3.79
C ASP A 73 -6.19 -9.98 -3.74
N PRO A 74 -6.57 -10.89 -2.81
CA PRO A 74 -5.95 -12.21 -2.76
C PRO A 74 -6.06 -12.81 -4.16
N GLN A 75 -4.91 -13.22 -4.71
CA GLN A 75 -4.78 -13.84 -6.02
C GLN A 75 -5.96 -14.78 -6.20
N PHE A 76 -6.92 -14.39 -7.06
CA PHE A 76 -8.09 -15.19 -7.34
C PHE A 76 -7.56 -16.46 -8.02
N VAL A 77 -7.25 -17.49 -7.24
CA VAL A 77 -6.96 -18.81 -7.78
C VAL A 77 -8.31 -19.34 -8.23
N CYS A 78 -8.66 -19.05 -9.49
CA CYS A 78 -9.73 -19.75 -10.16
C CYS A 78 -9.25 -21.20 -10.36
N ILE A 79 -9.44 -22.05 -9.34
CA ILE A 79 -9.38 -23.49 -9.55
C ILE A 79 -10.61 -23.82 -10.40
N ILE A 80 -10.46 -23.78 -11.72
CA ILE A 80 -11.41 -24.43 -12.62
C ILE A 80 -11.21 -25.92 -12.38
N ASN A 81 -11.86 -26.44 -11.34
CA ASN A 81 -12.16 -27.85 -11.23
C ASN A 81 -13.17 -28.13 -12.33
N GLY A 82 -12.68 -28.29 -13.56
CA GLY A 82 -13.45 -28.88 -14.64
C GLY A 82 -13.96 -30.20 -14.08
N GLY A 83 -15.28 -30.31 -13.90
CA GLY A 83 -15.91 -31.51 -13.38
C GLY A 83 -15.42 -32.72 -14.17
N GLN A 84 -15.42 -33.88 -13.52
CA GLN A 84 -15.09 -35.15 -14.17
C GLN A 84 -16.03 -35.32 -15.38
N ASN A 85 -15.58 -34.90 -16.56
CA ASN A 85 -16.32 -35.12 -17.78
C ASN A 85 -16.26 -36.62 -18.03
N LEU A 86 -17.34 -37.32 -17.72
CA LEU A 86 -17.56 -38.69 -18.17
C LEU A 86 -17.69 -38.62 -19.69
N ILE A 87 -16.56 -38.66 -20.39
CA ILE A 87 -16.53 -38.79 -21.84
C ILE A 87 -17.02 -40.20 -22.14
N ALA A 88 -18.20 -40.31 -22.77
CA ALA A 88 -18.71 -41.59 -23.21
C ALA A 88 -17.70 -42.24 -24.17
N PRO A 89 -17.46 -43.57 -24.11
CA PRO A 89 -16.37 -44.23 -24.83
C PRO A 89 -16.36 -44.04 -26.35
N ASN A 90 -17.51 -43.65 -26.93
CA ASN A 90 -17.67 -43.43 -28.38
C ASN A 90 -17.82 -41.95 -28.75
N ALA A 91 -17.56 -41.02 -27.83
CA ALA A 91 -17.60 -39.60 -28.13
C ALA A 91 -16.47 -39.25 -29.11
N GLN A 92 -16.83 -38.77 -30.31
CA GLN A 92 -15.87 -38.35 -31.33
C GLN A 92 -15.64 -36.83 -31.34
N GLN A 93 -16.56 -36.05 -30.79
CA GLN A 93 -16.49 -34.60 -30.76
C GLN A 93 -17.04 -34.09 -29.42
N ALA A 94 -16.40 -33.07 -28.89
CA ALA A 94 -16.85 -32.31 -27.74
C ALA A 94 -16.86 -30.83 -28.13
N GLU A 95 -17.95 -30.14 -27.80
CA GLU A 95 -18.08 -28.71 -28.02
C GLU A 95 -18.35 -28.01 -26.70
N GLN A 96 -17.66 -26.89 -26.49
CA GLN A 96 -17.90 -26.01 -25.36
C GLN A 96 -18.62 -24.77 -25.88
N ASN A 97 -19.89 -24.61 -25.51
CA ASN A 97 -20.65 -23.41 -25.80
C ASN A 97 -20.55 -22.46 -24.62
N ILE A 98 -19.71 -21.44 -24.75
CA ILE A 98 -19.62 -20.35 -23.78
C ILE A 98 -20.59 -19.28 -24.27
N GLN A 99 -21.70 -19.10 -23.55
CA GLN A 99 -22.57 -17.96 -23.79
C GLN A 99 -21.92 -16.73 -23.14
N ASP A 100 -21.49 -15.80 -23.98
CA ASP A 100 -21.09 -14.47 -23.49
C ASP A 100 -22.34 -13.78 -22.94
N SER A 101 -22.39 -13.60 -21.63
CA SER A 101 -23.40 -12.74 -21.00
C SER A 101 -23.05 -11.29 -21.33
N THR A 102 -23.56 -10.78 -22.45
CA THR A 102 -23.53 -9.34 -22.75
C THR A 102 -24.22 -8.61 -21.60
N PRO A 103 -23.57 -7.68 -20.89
CA PRO A 103 -24.23 -6.94 -19.82
C PRO A 103 -25.26 -5.98 -20.45
N GLU A 104 -26.52 -6.11 -20.05
CA GLU A 104 -27.57 -5.17 -20.41
C GLU A 104 -27.21 -3.78 -19.84
N LYS A 105 -27.39 -2.76 -20.69
CA LYS A 105 -27.04 -1.36 -20.43
C LYS A 105 -28.17 -0.61 -19.75
#